data_AF-A0A3A8T491-F1
#
_entry.id   AF-A0A3A8T491-F1
#
_cell.length_a   1.000
_cell.length_b   1.000
_cell.length_c   1.000
_cell.angle_alpha   90.00
_cell.angle_beta   90.00
_cell.angle_gamma   90.00
#
_symmetry.space_group_name_H-M   'P 1'
#
loop_
_entity.id
_entity.type
_entity.pdbx_description
1 polymer ?
#
loop_
_entity_poly.entity_id
_entity_poly.type
_entity_poly.pdbx_seq_one_letter_code
_entity_poly.pdbx_strand_id
1 'polypeptide(L)'
;FEQMAANAGTRTAFVNTVVNFVNAAGLDGVDIDWEYPDPGTSGNNYAALMRELGTAMHSRGKLLTAAVVANGYTGGGTGAYRLVNKASGRCVDINGPSTADGATIHQWACHTGTSQQWSMEATDSGYYRFVSRYSGKALDVREVSTADGAGLQQWSYGGGSNQQFKPVDLGNGYVRLEARHSGKVLDVTGCQQGSGDGTLLQQWTWSNNDCQQFNLEAL
;
A
#
# COMPACT_ATOMS: atom_id res chain seq x y z
N PHE A 1 -12.51 -6.43 -15.86
CA PHE A 1 -12.68 -7.58 -14.94
C PHE A 1 -13.89 -7.39 -14.04
N GLU A 2 -13.97 -6.30 -13.27
CA GLU A 2 -15.03 -6.09 -12.26
C GLU A 2 -16.45 -6.04 -12.80
N GLN A 3 -16.71 -5.34 -13.91
CA GLN A 3 -18.03 -5.30 -14.52
C GLN A 3 -18.50 -6.68 -14.98
N MET A 4 -17.57 -7.51 -15.48
CA MET A 4 -17.86 -8.89 -15.86
C MET A 4 -18.11 -9.76 -14.63
N ALA A 5 -17.37 -9.56 -13.54
CA ALA A 5 -17.53 -10.31 -12.31
C ALA A 5 -18.81 -9.93 -11.54
N ALA A 6 -19.30 -8.70 -11.69
CA ALA A 6 -20.51 -8.22 -11.02
C ALA A 6 -21.80 -8.90 -11.52
N ASN A 7 -21.86 -9.32 -12.78
CA ASN A 7 -23.06 -9.90 -13.38
C ASN A 7 -22.98 -11.43 -13.52
N ALA A 8 -23.99 -12.14 -13.04
CA ALA A 8 -24.02 -13.61 -13.03
C ALA A 8 -23.96 -14.24 -14.44
N GLY A 9 -24.61 -13.63 -15.43
CA GLY A 9 -24.59 -14.10 -16.81
C GLY A 9 -23.20 -13.99 -17.43
N THR A 10 -22.51 -12.88 -17.21
CA THR A 10 -21.15 -12.68 -17.71
C THR A 10 -20.13 -13.56 -16.97
N ARG A 11 -20.30 -13.81 -15.66
CA ARG A 11 -19.51 -14.81 -14.94
C ARG A 11 -19.67 -16.21 -15.52
N THR A 12 -20.91 -16.64 -15.76
CA THR A 12 -21.20 -17.95 -16.36
C THR A 12 -20.54 -18.08 -17.75
N ALA A 13 -20.64 -17.04 -18.58
CA ALA A 13 -20.01 -17.02 -19.91
C ALA A 13 -18.48 -17.13 -19.82
N PHE A 14 -17.86 -16.40 -18.88
CA PHE A 14 -16.43 -16.49 -18.62
C PHE A 14 -16.01 -17.88 -18.15
N VAL A 15 -16.70 -18.44 -17.15
CA VAL A 15 -16.44 -19.79 -16.61
C VAL A 15 -16.48 -20.84 -17.72
N ASN A 16 -17.51 -20.83 -18.56
CA ASN A 16 -17.63 -21.76 -19.68
C ASN A 16 -16.47 -21.61 -20.68
N THR A 17 -16.06 -20.38 -20.97
CA THR A 17 -14.95 -20.09 -21.88
C THR A 17 -13.63 -20.65 -21.33
N VAL A 18 -13.34 -20.41 -20.04
CA VAL A 18 -12.12 -20.88 -19.38
C VAL A 18 -12.08 -22.40 -19.31
N VAL A 19 -13.17 -23.04 -18.89
CA VAL A 19 -13.26 -24.51 -18.80
C VAL A 19 -13.07 -25.14 -20.18
N ASN A 20 -13.67 -24.58 -21.23
CA ASN A 20 -13.50 -25.06 -22.59
C ASN A 20 -12.05 -24.94 -23.05
N PHE A 21 -11.41 -23.80 -22.77
CA PHE A 21 -10.00 -23.58 -23.08
C PHE A 21 -9.09 -24.59 -22.37
N VAL A 22 -9.23 -24.74 -21.04
CA VAL A 22 -8.45 -25.69 -20.24
C VAL A 22 -8.58 -27.12 -20.78
N ASN A 23 -9.79 -27.55 -21.14
CA ASN A 23 -10.01 -28.88 -21.67
C ASN A 23 -9.44 -29.05 -23.09
N ALA A 24 -9.68 -28.08 -23.97
CA ALA A 24 -9.20 -28.12 -25.35
C ALA A 24 -7.66 -28.11 -25.41
N ALA A 25 -7.02 -27.38 -24.50
CA ALA A 25 -5.58 -27.31 -24.38
C ALA A 25 -4.97 -28.45 -23.56
N GLY A 26 -5.79 -29.33 -22.95
CA GLY A 26 -5.31 -30.44 -22.11
C GLY A 26 -4.59 -29.99 -20.84
N LEU A 27 -4.91 -28.80 -20.32
CA LEU A 27 -4.27 -28.24 -19.12
C LEU A 27 -4.84 -28.86 -17.84
N ASP A 28 -4.03 -28.88 -16.78
CA ASP A 28 -4.44 -29.35 -15.46
C ASP A 28 -5.32 -28.34 -14.71
N GLY A 29 -5.26 -27.06 -15.08
CA GLY A 29 -5.99 -26.01 -14.39
C GLY A 29 -5.78 -24.62 -14.96
N VAL A 30 -6.20 -23.62 -14.19
CA VAL A 30 -5.98 -22.20 -14.46
C VAL A 30 -5.55 -21.49 -13.18
N ASP A 31 -4.68 -20.50 -13.34
CA ASP A 31 -4.33 -19.55 -12.28
C ASP A 31 -4.98 -18.21 -12.60
N ILE A 32 -5.62 -17.58 -11.61
CA ILE A 32 -6.28 -16.28 -11.76
C ILE A 32 -5.55 -15.24 -10.92
N ASP A 33 -4.87 -14.33 -11.60
CA ASP A 33 -4.22 -13.17 -10.97
C ASP A 33 -5.22 -12.04 -10.74
N TRP A 34 -5.39 -11.62 -9.49
CA TRP A 34 -6.14 -10.41 -9.13
C TRP A 34 -5.20 -9.38 -8.53
N GLU A 35 -4.58 -8.60 -9.41
CA GLU A 35 -3.46 -7.71 -9.07
C GLU A 35 -3.89 -6.29 -8.68
N TYR A 36 -5.15 -5.91 -8.89
CA TYR A 36 -5.66 -4.55 -8.62
C TYR A 36 -7.02 -4.56 -7.91
N PRO A 37 -7.09 -5.04 -6.66
CA PRO A 37 -8.34 -5.12 -5.93
C PRO A 37 -8.86 -3.76 -5.47
N ASP A 38 -9.89 -3.19 -6.09
CA ASP A 38 -10.43 -1.90 -5.65
C ASP A 38 -11.43 -1.99 -4.45
N PRO A 39 -11.59 -0.92 -3.64
CA PRO A 39 -12.55 -0.91 -2.54
C PRO A 39 -13.99 -1.01 -3.05
N GLY A 40 -14.88 -1.53 -2.19
CA GLY A 40 -16.29 -1.67 -2.51
C GLY A 40 -16.65 -3.12 -2.88
N THR A 41 -17.37 -3.32 -3.99
CA THR A 41 -17.95 -4.64 -4.30
C THR A 41 -17.00 -5.59 -5.03
N SER A 42 -15.83 -5.14 -5.47
CA SER A 42 -14.95 -5.92 -6.34
C SER A 42 -14.40 -7.17 -5.69
N GLY A 43 -14.09 -7.15 -4.39
CA GLY A 43 -13.74 -8.36 -3.65
C GLY A 43 -14.89 -9.38 -3.60
N ASN A 44 -16.13 -8.92 -3.39
CA ASN A 44 -17.30 -9.80 -3.40
C ASN A 44 -17.57 -10.38 -4.80
N ASN A 45 -17.38 -9.57 -5.84
CA ASN A 45 -17.55 -9.96 -7.23
C ASN A 45 -16.47 -10.96 -7.67
N TYR A 46 -15.20 -10.71 -7.31
CA TYR A 46 -14.09 -11.64 -7.50
C TYR A 46 -14.37 -12.98 -6.80
N ALA A 47 -14.75 -12.93 -5.52
CA ALA A 47 -15.07 -14.14 -4.76
C ALA A 47 -16.25 -14.91 -5.37
N ALA A 48 -17.27 -14.22 -5.90
CA ALA A 48 -18.38 -14.86 -6.60
C ALA A 48 -17.92 -15.58 -7.87
N LEU A 49 -17.08 -14.93 -8.68
CA LEU A 49 -16.47 -15.53 -9.87
C LEU A 49 -15.63 -16.76 -9.52
N MET A 50 -14.73 -16.64 -8.54
CA MET A 50 -13.85 -17.73 -8.15
C MET A 50 -14.61 -18.93 -7.57
N ARG A 51 -15.75 -18.70 -6.90
CA ARG A 51 -16.65 -19.79 -6.48
C ARG A 51 -17.26 -20.52 -7.66
N GLU A 52 -17.84 -19.79 -8.62
CA GLU A 52 -18.46 -20.39 -9.82
C GLU A 52 -17.42 -21.15 -10.66
N LEU A 53 -16.26 -20.55 -10.89
CA LEU A 53 -15.16 -21.19 -11.61
C LEU A 53 -14.62 -22.41 -10.87
N GLY A 54 -14.43 -22.30 -9.54
CA GLY A 54 -13.96 -23.40 -8.70
C GLY A 54 -14.89 -24.61 -8.74
N THR A 55 -16.21 -24.38 -8.61
CA THR A 55 -17.20 -25.46 -8.77
C THR A 55 -17.09 -26.13 -10.14
N ALA A 56 -16.97 -25.36 -11.22
CA ALA A 56 -16.89 -25.91 -12.57
C ALA A 56 -15.57 -26.67 -12.82
N MET A 57 -14.44 -26.17 -12.33
CA MET A 57 -13.12 -26.79 -12.50
C MET A 57 -12.96 -28.05 -11.65
N HIS A 58 -13.29 -27.97 -10.35
CA HIS A 58 -13.14 -29.11 -9.43
C HIS A 58 -14.05 -30.28 -9.79
N SER A 59 -15.28 -30.03 -10.25
CA SER A 59 -16.18 -31.08 -10.73
C SER A 59 -15.64 -31.86 -11.93
N ARG A 60 -14.60 -31.34 -12.60
CA ARG A 60 -13.93 -31.95 -13.75
C ARG A 60 -12.51 -32.43 -13.42
N GLY A 61 -12.13 -32.44 -12.14
CA GLY A 61 -10.79 -32.82 -11.70
C GLY A 61 -9.69 -31.84 -12.12
N LYS A 62 -10.04 -30.58 -12.43
CA LYS A 62 -9.09 -29.53 -12.78
C LYS A 62 -8.72 -28.69 -11.55
N LEU A 63 -7.52 -28.12 -11.56
CA LEU A 63 -7.00 -27.21 -10.54
C LEU A 63 -7.47 -25.78 -10.81
N LEU A 64 -7.77 -25.06 -9.73
CA LEU A 64 -7.93 -23.62 -9.74
C LEU A 64 -6.99 -23.05 -8.68
N THR A 65 -6.01 -22.26 -9.11
CA THR A 65 -5.17 -21.47 -8.21
C THR A 65 -5.49 -19.99 -8.40
N ALA A 66 -5.08 -19.18 -7.44
CA ALA A 66 -5.24 -17.74 -7.54
C ALA A 66 -4.06 -17.03 -6.89
N ALA A 67 -3.54 -16.03 -7.56
CA ALA A 67 -2.71 -15.01 -6.94
C ALA A 67 -3.62 -13.83 -6.57
N VAL A 68 -3.80 -13.60 -5.28
CA VAL A 68 -4.49 -12.43 -4.75
C VAL A 68 -3.51 -11.63 -3.92
N VAL A 69 -3.63 -10.31 -3.94
CA VAL A 69 -2.80 -9.50 -3.05
C VAL A 69 -3.17 -9.83 -1.60
N ALA A 70 -2.16 -9.99 -0.74
CA ALA A 70 -2.36 -10.32 0.66
C ALA A 70 -3.24 -9.25 1.35
N ASN A 71 -4.03 -9.68 2.34
CA ASN A 71 -4.82 -8.81 3.21
C ASN A 71 -4.01 -7.56 3.60
N GLY A 72 -4.52 -6.37 3.28
CA GLY A 72 -3.83 -5.09 3.48
C GLY A 72 -3.41 -4.38 2.19
N TYR A 73 -3.58 -4.99 1.03
CA TYR A 73 -3.52 -4.32 -0.27
C TYR A 73 -4.90 -4.39 -0.92
N THR A 74 -5.73 -3.39 -0.61
CA THR A 74 -6.82 -3.02 -1.50
C THR A 74 -6.28 -1.83 -2.31
N GLY A 75 -6.24 -1.96 -3.63
CA GLY A 75 -6.10 -0.85 -4.57
C GLY A 75 -7.19 0.20 -4.35
N GLY A 76 -7.02 1.01 -3.30
CA GLY A 76 -7.98 2.01 -2.82
C GLY A 76 -8.47 1.77 -1.38
N GLY A 77 -7.66 1.14 -0.53
CA GLY A 77 -8.04 0.86 0.85
C GLY A 77 -8.34 2.08 1.70
N THR A 78 -9.58 2.19 2.14
CA THR A 78 -10.05 3.07 3.23
C THR A 78 -9.50 2.68 4.61
N GLY A 79 -8.60 1.70 4.68
CA GLY A 79 -7.89 1.32 5.91
C GLY A 79 -6.88 2.39 6.30
N ALA A 80 -6.90 2.80 7.57
CA ALA A 80 -5.87 3.66 8.12
C ALA A 80 -4.74 2.80 8.67
N TYR A 81 -3.51 3.27 8.54
CA TYR A 81 -2.32 2.62 9.06
C TYR A 81 -1.61 3.56 10.04
N ARG A 82 -0.93 2.98 11.01
CA ARG A 82 0.21 3.58 11.68
C ARG A 82 1.49 3.10 10.99
N LEU A 83 2.41 4.03 10.73
CA LEU A 83 3.74 3.71 10.20
C LEU A 83 4.70 3.70 11.38
N VAL A 84 5.09 2.52 11.86
CA VAL A 84 5.90 2.35 13.07
C VAL A 84 7.35 2.10 12.68
N ASN A 85 8.25 2.98 13.08
CA ASN A 85 9.67 2.84 12.80
C ASN A 85 10.29 1.68 13.60
N LYS A 86 11.08 0.83 12.94
CA LYS A 86 11.69 -0.35 13.54
C LYS A 86 12.72 -0.01 14.63
N ALA A 87 13.55 1.02 14.42
CA ALA A 87 14.58 1.40 15.38
C ALA A 87 13.99 1.98 16.68
N SER A 88 12.93 2.78 16.56
CA SER A 88 12.42 3.59 17.67
C SER A 88 11.12 3.09 18.30
N GLY A 89 10.35 2.25 17.59
CA GLY A 89 8.98 1.87 17.96
C GLY A 89 7.98 3.04 17.91
N ARG A 90 8.35 4.18 17.32
CA ARG A 90 7.51 5.39 17.24
C ARG A 90 6.79 5.47 15.90
N CYS A 91 5.69 6.21 15.92
CA CYS A 91 4.82 6.39 14.77
C CYS A 91 5.17 7.66 14.00
N VAL A 92 5.07 7.60 12.66
CA VAL A 92 5.10 8.77 11.79
C VAL A 92 3.90 9.68 12.12
N ASP A 93 4.17 10.94 12.46
CA ASP A 93 3.21 11.90 12.99
C ASP A 93 3.37 13.28 12.35
N ILE A 94 2.31 14.08 12.37
CA ILE A 94 2.32 15.47 11.95
C ILE A 94 2.62 16.34 13.16
N ASN A 95 3.67 17.14 13.07
CA ASN A 95 4.06 18.02 14.16
C ASN A 95 2.96 19.06 14.47
N GLY A 96 2.61 19.18 15.76
CA GLY A 96 1.66 20.17 16.26
C GLY A 96 0.23 19.99 15.75
N PRO A 97 -0.24 18.74 15.58
CA PRO A 97 -1.32 18.30 14.67
C PRO A 97 -1.85 19.41 13.77
N SER A 98 -1.04 19.81 12.79
CA SER A 98 -1.38 20.93 11.91
C SER A 98 -2.13 20.44 10.67
N THR A 99 -3.01 21.27 10.11
CA THR A 99 -3.63 21.03 8.80
C THR A 99 -3.02 21.88 7.69
N ALA A 100 -1.99 22.69 7.99
CA ALA A 100 -1.34 23.56 7.03
C ALA A 100 -0.40 22.79 6.09
N ASP A 101 -0.31 23.26 4.84
CA ASP A 101 0.76 22.85 3.92
C ASP A 101 2.13 23.24 4.51
N GLY A 102 3.10 22.33 4.38
CA GLY A 102 4.44 22.52 4.91
C GLY A 102 4.60 22.17 6.39
N ALA A 103 3.56 21.68 7.07
CA ALA A 103 3.73 21.12 8.41
C ALA A 103 4.68 19.93 8.35
N THR A 104 5.72 19.97 9.18
CA THR A 104 6.78 18.96 9.20
C THR A 104 6.29 17.62 9.70
N ILE A 105 6.82 16.54 9.13
CA ILE A 105 6.58 15.20 9.64
C ILE A 105 7.71 14.83 10.60
N HIS A 106 7.32 14.33 11.77
CA HIS A 106 8.23 13.83 12.79
C HIS A 106 7.79 12.44 13.23
N GLN A 107 8.51 11.84 14.16
CA GLN A 107 8.01 10.66 14.88
C GLN A 107 7.63 11.03 16.31
N TRP A 108 6.66 10.30 16.85
CA TRP A 108 6.21 10.44 18.22
C TRP A 108 5.76 9.09 18.78
N ALA A 109 5.70 8.96 20.10
CA ALA A 109 5.09 7.84 20.78
C ALA A 109 3.72 7.54 20.17
N CYS A 110 3.51 6.28 19.80
CA CYS A 110 2.29 5.87 19.12
C CYS A 110 1.05 6.12 20.00
N HIS A 111 0.03 6.74 19.43
CA HIS A 111 -1.22 7.09 20.10
C HIS A 111 -2.42 6.93 19.17
N THR A 112 -3.63 7.15 19.69
CA THR A 112 -4.89 6.98 18.93
C THR A 112 -5.33 8.22 18.15
N GLY A 113 -4.67 9.38 18.34
CA GLY A 113 -4.95 10.60 17.58
C GLY A 113 -4.76 10.42 16.08
N THR A 114 -5.58 11.11 15.27
CA THR A 114 -5.63 10.94 13.80
C THR A 114 -4.41 11.51 13.07
N SER A 115 -3.55 12.28 13.74
CA SER A 115 -2.31 12.82 13.15
C SER A 115 -1.27 11.75 12.83
N GLN A 116 -1.38 10.57 13.47
CA GLN A 116 -0.55 9.39 13.23
C GLN A 116 -1.23 8.35 12.34
N GLN A 117 -2.42 8.65 11.82
CA GLN A 117 -3.19 7.72 11.01
C GLN A 117 -3.11 8.12 9.54
N TRP A 118 -2.66 7.20 8.71
CA TRP A 118 -2.39 7.43 7.29
C TRP A 118 -3.23 6.47 6.45
N SER A 119 -4.09 7.00 5.60
CA SER A 119 -4.71 6.24 4.52
C SER A 119 -3.68 5.95 3.43
N MET A 120 -3.54 4.69 3.05
CA MET A 120 -2.64 4.26 2.00
C MET A 120 -3.45 4.05 0.71
N GLU A 121 -3.36 5.02 -0.20
CA GLU A 121 -4.20 5.06 -1.39
C GLU A 121 -3.35 4.79 -2.64
N ALA A 122 -3.76 3.78 -3.42
CA ALA A 122 -3.04 3.41 -4.63
C ALA A 122 -3.06 4.55 -5.65
N THR A 123 -1.92 4.75 -6.32
CA THR A 123 -1.80 5.65 -7.47
C THR A 123 -1.71 4.80 -8.73
N ASP A 124 -0.50 4.48 -9.18
CA ASP A 124 -0.23 3.55 -10.29
C ASP A 124 1.08 2.77 -10.05
N SER A 125 1.30 1.71 -10.81
CA SER A 125 2.60 1.01 -10.88
C SER A 125 3.20 0.58 -9.53
N GLY A 126 2.34 0.25 -8.55
CA GLY A 126 2.75 -0.14 -7.20
C GLY A 126 3.14 1.03 -6.27
N TYR A 127 2.91 2.28 -6.69
CA TYR A 127 3.08 3.46 -5.86
C TYR A 127 1.79 3.86 -5.14
N TYR A 128 1.96 4.48 -3.98
CA TYR A 128 0.89 4.90 -3.10
C TYR A 128 1.09 6.35 -2.67
N ARG A 129 -0.01 7.05 -2.41
CA ARG A 129 0.02 8.25 -1.57
C ARG A 129 -0.39 7.88 -0.15
N PHE A 130 0.32 8.41 0.83
CA PHE A 130 -0.02 8.28 2.25
C PHE A 130 -0.74 9.56 2.67
N VAL A 131 -2.06 9.48 2.84
CA VAL A 131 -2.93 10.63 3.15
C VAL A 131 -3.24 10.67 4.64
N SER A 132 -2.91 11.76 5.29
CA SER A 132 -3.22 11.96 6.70
C SER A 132 -4.73 11.95 6.93
N ARG A 133 -5.19 11.15 7.91
CA ARG A 133 -6.58 11.16 8.39
C ARG A 133 -6.89 12.39 9.24
N TYR A 134 -5.89 13.15 9.67
CA TYR A 134 -6.08 14.40 10.38
C TYR A 134 -6.35 15.57 9.42
N SER A 135 -5.53 15.72 8.38
CA SER A 135 -5.55 16.91 7.52
C SER A 135 -6.07 16.67 6.09
N GLY A 136 -6.18 15.42 5.65
CA GLY A 136 -6.46 15.06 4.26
C GLY A 136 -5.31 15.32 3.28
N LYS A 137 -4.10 15.63 3.79
CA LYS A 137 -2.90 15.95 2.98
C LYS A 137 -1.97 14.76 2.84
N ALA A 138 -1.19 14.74 1.78
CA ALA A 138 -0.26 13.65 1.49
C ALA A 138 1.09 13.87 2.18
N LEU A 139 1.75 12.77 2.54
CA LEU A 139 3.19 12.75 2.83
C LEU A 139 3.95 13.25 1.59
N ASP A 140 4.88 14.18 1.79
CA ASP A 140 5.53 14.93 0.71
C ASP A 140 7.02 15.14 1.03
N VAL A 141 7.90 14.82 0.08
CA VAL A 141 9.32 15.22 0.16
C VAL A 141 9.43 16.69 -0.25
N ARG A 142 9.91 17.50 0.68
CA ARG A 142 9.98 18.96 0.53
C ARG A 142 10.75 19.37 -0.72
N GLU A 143 10.16 20.34 -1.44
CA GLU A 143 10.76 20.98 -2.61
C GLU A 143 11.11 20.01 -3.75
N VAL A 144 10.49 18.81 -3.79
CA VAL A 144 10.80 17.77 -4.78
C VAL A 144 12.30 17.39 -4.77
N SER A 145 12.97 17.60 -3.64
CA SER A 145 14.41 17.44 -3.54
C SER A 145 14.83 15.98 -3.75
N THR A 146 15.95 15.76 -4.41
CA THR A 146 16.57 14.43 -4.59
C THR A 146 17.79 14.23 -3.70
N ALA A 147 18.11 15.19 -2.83
CA ALA A 147 19.24 15.12 -1.91
C ALA A 147 18.95 14.25 -0.68
N ASP A 148 19.99 13.65 -0.11
CA ASP A 148 19.92 13.08 1.23
C ASP A 148 19.66 14.17 2.25
N GLY A 149 18.80 13.86 3.22
CA GLY A 149 18.44 14.78 4.30
C GLY A 149 17.35 15.78 3.94
N ALA A 150 16.74 15.69 2.75
CA ALA A 150 15.55 16.46 2.45
C ALA A 150 14.40 16.04 3.37
N GLY A 151 13.88 17.00 4.14
CA GLY A 151 12.83 16.77 5.14
C GLY A 151 11.48 16.38 4.53
N LEU A 152 10.68 15.66 5.31
CA LEU A 152 9.28 15.36 4.99
C LEU A 152 8.35 16.44 5.56
N GLN A 153 7.31 16.72 4.79
CA GLN A 153 6.20 17.59 5.16
C GLN A 153 4.87 16.92 4.77
N GLN A 154 3.75 17.47 5.22
CA GLN A 154 2.48 17.25 4.54
C GLN A 154 2.25 18.36 3.51
N TRP A 155 1.63 18.00 2.40
CA TRP A 155 1.22 18.97 1.39
C TRP A 155 -0.06 18.51 0.70
N SER A 156 -0.85 19.47 0.23
CA SER A 156 -2.02 19.23 -0.63
C SER A 156 -1.62 18.35 -1.81
N TYR A 157 -2.35 17.25 -2.02
CA TYR A 157 -1.97 16.31 -3.06
C TYR A 157 -2.14 16.94 -4.46
N GLY A 158 -1.04 17.08 -5.17
CA GLY A 158 -0.98 17.66 -6.51
C GLY A 158 -0.63 16.65 -7.61
N GLY A 159 -0.45 15.38 -7.27
CA GLY A 159 -0.01 14.34 -8.21
C GLY A 159 1.50 14.30 -8.45
N GLY A 160 2.29 15.10 -7.72
CA GLY A 160 3.74 15.10 -7.82
C GLY A 160 4.35 13.75 -7.43
N SER A 161 5.43 13.34 -8.09
CA SER A 161 6.13 12.09 -7.77
C SER A 161 6.83 12.12 -6.41
N ASN A 162 7.06 13.29 -5.83
CA ASN A 162 7.55 13.45 -4.45
C ASN A 162 6.49 13.17 -3.37
N GLN A 163 5.23 12.94 -3.78
CA GLN A 163 4.10 12.60 -2.91
C GLN A 163 3.68 11.12 -3.06
N GLN A 164 4.50 10.34 -3.76
CA GLN A 164 4.21 8.96 -4.12
C GLN A 164 5.35 8.06 -3.65
N PHE A 165 5.02 7.03 -2.90
CA PHE A 165 5.98 6.13 -2.29
C PHE A 165 5.62 4.69 -2.62
N LYS A 166 6.63 3.89 -2.97
CA LYS A 166 6.50 2.45 -3.15
C LYS A 166 6.91 1.76 -1.86
N PRO A 167 6.00 1.09 -1.14
CA PRO A 167 6.37 0.20 -0.05
C PRO A 167 7.02 -1.05 -0.66
N VAL A 168 8.31 -1.22 -0.41
CA VAL A 168 9.06 -2.41 -0.81
C VAL A 168 9.15 -3.34 0.41
N ASP A 169 8.58 -4.53 0.29
CA ASP A 169 8.63 -5.55 1.33
C ASP A 169 10.07 -6.00 1.59
N LEU A 170 10.45 -6.01 2.86
CA LEU A 170 11.76 -6.47 3.36
C LEU A 170 11.66 -7.82 4.08
N GLY A 171 10.44 -8.37 4.21
CA GLY A 171 10.14 -9.53 5.02
C GLY A 171 9.92 -9.18 6.49
N ASN A 172 9.47 -10.18 7.27
CA ASN A 172 9.23 -10.08 8.72
C ASN A 172 8.30 -8.91 9.14
N GLY A 173 7.40 -8.48 8.25
CA GLY A 173 6.42 -7.42 8.52
C GLY A 173 6.95 -5.99 8.38
N TYR A 174 8.14 -5.79 7.80
CA TYR A 174 8.70 -4.46 7.58
C TYR A 174 8.78 -4.11 6.09
N VAL A 175 8.61 -2.82 5.80
CA VAL A 175 8.80 -2.24 4.47
C VAL A 175 9.81 -1.09 4.55
N ARG A 176 10.41 -0.75 3.41
CA ARG A 176 10.96 0.59 3.17
C ARG A 176 10.01 1.34 2.24
N LEU A 177 9.83 2.64 2.47
CA LEU A 177 8.98 3.50 1.63
C LEU A 177 9.85 4.29 0.67
N GLU A 178 9.90 3.89 -0.60
CA GLU A 178 10.76 4.47 -1.64
C GLU A 178 10.03 5.58 -2.40
N ALA A 179 10.53 6.82 -2.33
CA ALA A 179 9.95 7.98 -3.02
C ALA A 179 10.12 7.85 -4.54
N ARG A 180 9.03 8.03 -5.29
CA ARG A 180 8.98 7.80 -6.74
C ARG A 180 9.96 8.68 -7.53
N HIS A 181 10.20 9.92 -7.09
CA HIS A 181 11.02 10.87 -7.83
C HIS A 181 12.52 10.71 -7.61
N SER A 182 12.94 10.20 -6.45
CA SER A 182 14.36 10.19 -6.04
C SER A 182 14.94 8.79 -5.87
N GLY A 183 14.10 7.76 -5.74
CA GLY A 183 14.52 6.40 -5.35
C GLY A 183 15.07 6.30 -3.93
N LYS A 184 15.00 7.39 -3.15
CA LYS A 184 15.40 7.43 -1.73
C LYS A 184 14.26 6.96 -0.86
N VAL A 185 14.56 6.62 0.39
CA VAL A 185 13.59 6.04 1.32
C VAL A 185 13.24 6.98 2.45
N LEU A 186 12.05 6.82 3.02
CA LEU A 186 11.69 7.45 4.29
C LEU A 186 12.71 7.04 5.38
N ASP A 187 13.19 8.02 6.14
CA ASP A 187 14.28 7.88 7.09
C ASP A 187 14.02 8.74 8.33
N VAL A 188 14.35 8.20 9.51
CA VAL A 188 14.37 8.97 10.76
C VAL A 188 15.72 9.68 10.91
N THR A 189 15.68 11.01 10.97
CA THR A 189 16.89 11.84 11.02
C THR A 189 17.81 11.44 12.15
N GLY A 190 19.10 11.27 11.84
CA GLY A 190 20.13 11.03 12.84
C GLY A 190 20.10 9.63 13.47
N CYS A 191 19.36 8.68 12.87
CA CYS A 191 19.26 7.21 13.06
C CYS A 191 19.88 6.52 14.30
N GLN A 192 21.05 6.92 14.77
CA GLN A 192 21.84 6.23 15.79
C GLN A 192 22.05 7.05 17.09
N GLN A 193 21.62 8.32 17.18
CA GLN A 193 21.91 9.19 18.35
C GLN A 193 20.71 9.57 19.23
N GLY A 194 19.50 9.12 18.92
CA GLY A 194 18.32 9.40 19.74
C GLY A 194 17.11 9.71 18.89
N SER A 195 16.44 8.64 18.47
CA SER A 195 15.16 8.68 17.75
C SER A 195 14.01 8.91 18.75
N GLY A 196 14.09 9.98 19.53
CA GLY A 196 13.07 10.37 20.50
C GLY A 196 11.84 11.01 19.86
N ASP A 197 10.85 11.31 20.68
CA ASP A 197 9.68 12.09 20.27
C ASP A 197 10.14 13.44 19.68
N GLY A 198 9.53 13.84 18.58
CA GLY A 198 9.84 15.08 17.89
C GLY A 198 10.98 14.98 16.87
N THR A 199 11.64 13.82 16.74
CA THR A 199 12.68 13.64 15.72
C THR A 199 12.07 13.75 14.33
N LEU A 200 12.62 14.62 13.48
CA LEU A 200 12.12 14.87 12.14
C LEU A 200 12.38 13.68 11.20
N LEU A 201 11.50 13.52 10.22
CA LEU A 201 11.68 12.57 9.14
C LEU A 201 12.27 13.26 7.92
N GLN A 202 13.12 12.53 7.21
CA GLN A 202 13.79 12.95 5.99
C GLN A 202 13.73 11.81 4.96
N GLN A 203 14.11 12.08 3.71
CA GLN A 203 14.51 11.01 2.80
C GLN A 203 16.03 10.79 2.91
N TRP A 204 16.46 9.56 2.70
CA TRP A 204 17.88 9.23 2.62
C TRP A 204 18.10 8.05 1.67
N THR A 205 19.33 7.94 1.15
CA THR A 205 19.80 6.77 0.42
C THR A 205 19.59 5.50 1.26
N TRP A 206 19.05 4.45 0.64
CA TRP A 206 18.86 3.17 1.34
C TRP A 206 20.20 2.63 1.85
N SER A 207 20.27 2.39 3.16
CA SER A 207 21.47 1.91 3.86
C SER A 207 21.19 0.65 4.68
N ASN A 208 19.99 0.08 4.57
CA ASN A 208 19.57 -1.14 5.26
C ASN A 208 19.73 -1.07 6.79
N ASN A 209 19.53 0.12 7.37
CA ASN A 209 19.47 0.32 8.80
C ASN A 209 18.01 0.25 9.30
N ASP A 210 17.81 0.14 10.61
CA ASP A 210 16.47 0.02 11.20
C ASP A 210 15.66 1.34 11.19
N CYS A 211 16.31 2.48 10.98
CA CYS A 211 15.67 3.80 10.92
C CYS A 211 14.94 4.03 9.59
N GLN A 212 15.21 3.21 8.59
CA GLN A 212 14.62 3.24 7.26
C GLN A 212 13.57 2.13 7.05
N GLN A 213 13.23 1.40 8.11
CA GLN A 213 12.32 0.26 8.08
C GLN A 213 11.10 0.57 8.93
N PHE A 214 9.92 0.36 8.35
CA PHE A 214 8.64 0.68 8.98
C PHE A 214 7.70 -0.51 8.93
N ASN A 215 7.01 -0.77 10.03
CA ASN A 215 5.86 -1.66 10.05
C ASN A 215 4.60 -0.83 9.70
N LEU A 216 3.78 -1.34 8.79
CA LEU A 216 2.49 -0.74 8.45
C LEU A 216 1.39 -1.43 9.26
N GLU A 217 1.10 -0.91 10.44
CA GLU A 217 0.10 -1.47 11.35
C GLU A 217 -1.31 -0.98 10.96
N ALA A 218 -2.18 -1.89 10.52
CA ALA A 218 -3.57 -1.58 10.23
C ALA A 218 -4.36 -1.18 11.50
N LEU A 219 -5.31 -0.25 11.36
CA LEU A 219 -6.15 0.32 12.42
C LEU A 219 -7.63 -0.06 12.30
#